data_AF-A0A843SK49-F1
#
_entry.id   AF-A0A843SK49-F1
#
_cell.length_a   1.000
_cell.length_b   1.000
_cell.length_c   1.000
_cell.angle_alpha   90.00
_cell.angle_beta   90.00
_cell.angle_gamma   90.00
#
_symmetry.space_group_name_H-M   'P 1'
#
loop_
_entity.id
_entity.type
_entity.pdbx_description
1 polymer ?
#
loop_
_entity_poly.entity_id
_entity_poly.type
_entity_poly.pdbx_seq_one_letter_code
_entity_poly.pdbx_strand_id
1 'polypeptide(L)'
;MRTDDRIDRVPRPCREQRRVENYLVARAQQCWYSSPNGRWRITNHELHYDVLVVETEATSITDAEELTRRIVEVHGGASEGFTSFSEILVYVQEEGAPATSTIRRVRWTNRSGTYEVLEFEGALQRR
;
A
#
# COMPACT_ATOMS: atom_id res chain seq x y z
N MET A 1 5.74 -41.27 3.17
CA MET A 1 5.14 -40.36 4.16
C MET A 1 5.84 -39.02 4.00
N ARG A 2 5.24 -38.08 3.24
CA ARG A 2 5.81 -36.77 2.91
C ARG A 2 5.36 -35.79 3.99
N THR A 3 6.25 -35.41 4.89
CA THR A 3 6.02 -34.28 5.79
C THR A 3 6.30 -32.99 5.04
N ASP A 4 5.19 -32.30 4.78
CA ASP A 4 5.01 -30.85 4.65
C ASP A 4 6.27 -30.00 4.85
N ASP A 5 6.84 -29.53 3.74
CA ASP A 5 7.95 -28.58 3.69
C ASP A 5 7.41 -27.15 3.45
N ARG A 6 6.35 -26.79 4.19
CA ARG A 6 5.92 -25.39 4.34
C ARG A 6 6.88 -24.71 5.30
N ILE A 7 8.10 -24.47 4.83
CA ILE A 7 8.93 -23.42 5.38
C ILE A 7 8.14 -22.14 5.18
N ASP A 8 7.53 -21.65 6.27
CA ASP A 8 7.03 -20.29 6.41
C ASP A 8 8.14 -19.34 5.96
N ARG A 9 8.11 -18.96 4.69
CA ARG A 9 8.95 -17.90 4.16
C ARG A 9 8.37 -16.63 4.74
N VAL A 10 8.70 -16.33 5.99
CA VAL A 10 8.54 -14.98 6.54
C VAL A 10 9.27 -14.06 5.56
N PRO A 11 8.54 -13.27 4.76
CA PRO A 11 9.15 -12.42 3.76
C PRO A 11 10.13 -11.49 4.46
N ARG A 12 11.33 -11.34 3.91
CA ARG A 12 12.39 -10.57 4.56
C ARG A 12 11.90 -9.12 4.72
N PRO A 13 12.01 -8.51 5.91
CA PRO A 13 11.78 -7.09 6.05
C PRO A 13 12.75 -6.36 5.13
N CYS A 14 12.28 -5.35 4.39
CA CYS A 14 13.20 -4.54 3.62
C CYS A 14 14.13 -3.74 4.53
N ARG A 15 15.38 -3.54 4.07
CA ARG A 15 16.46 -2.91 4.84
C ARG A 15 15.93 -1.61 5.47
N GLU A 16 15.83 -1.61 6.81
CA GLU A 16 15.61 -0.47 7.70
C GLU A 16 15.42 0.90 7.03
N GLN A 17 14.16 1.29 6.81
CA GLN A 17 13.43 2.47 7.34
C GLN A 17 14.10 3.86 7.43
N ARG A 18 15.38 4.05 7.08
CA ARG A 18 16.13 5.31 7.33
C ARG A 18 16.18 6.28 6.17
N ARG A 19 15.62 5.95 5.00
CA ARG A 19 15.43 6.92 3.90
C ARG A 19 14.01 6.84 3.39
N VAL A 20 13.50 8.00 2.98
CA VAL A 20 12.28 8.17 2.17
C VAL A 20 12.40 7.22 0.96
N GLU A 21 11.84 6.02 1.08
CA GLU A 21 11.92 4.99 0.04
C GLU A 21 10.82 5.25 -0.97
N ASN A 22 11.20 5.39 -2.24
CA ASN A 22 10.23 5.36 -3.32
C ASN A 22 9.52 3.99 -3.31
N TYR A 23 8.30 3.92 -2.78
CA TYR A 23 7.52 2.68 -2.70
C TYR A 23 7.04 2.14 -4.06
N LEU A 24 7.03 2.96 -5.11
CA LEU A 24 6.46 2.61 -6.40
C LEU A 24 7.43 1.83 -7.29
N VAL A 25 8.75 1.88 -7.01
CA VAL A 25 9.72 1.09 -7.81
C VAL A 25 9.50 -0.41 -7.64
N ALA A 26 9.73 -1.19 -8.70
CA ALA A 26 9.47 -2.63 -8.72
C ALA A 26 10.13 -3.41 -7.55
N ARG A 27 11.33 -3.00 -7.11
CA ARG A 27 12.01 -3.63 -5.97
C ARG A 27 11.27 -3.43 -4.64
N ALA A 28 10.59 -2.29 -4.46
CA ALA A 28 9.87 -1.94 -3.25
C ALA A 28 8.56 -2.73 -3.12
N GLN A 29 7.95 -3.12 -4.24
CA GLN A 29 6.72 -3.94 -4.23
C GLN A 29 6.98 -5.41 -3.82
N GLN A 30 8.24 -5.85 -3.82
CA GLN A 30 8.63 -7.16 -3.30
C GLN A 30 8.88 -7.15 -1.79
N CYS A 31 8.80 -5.98 -1.15
CA CYS A 31 9.10 -5.76 0.25
C CYS A 31 7.87 -5.89 1.14
N TRP A 32 8.10 -6.30 2.39
CA TRP A 32 7.20 -6.00 3.49
C TRP A 32 7.77 -4.90 4.36
N TYR A 33 6.90 -3.98 4.73
CA TYR A 33 7.15 -2.80 5.54
C TYR A 33 6.42 -2.93 6.87
N SER A 34 6.99 -2.39 7.94
CA SER A 34 6.34 -2.41 9.26
C SER A 34 5.23 -1.36 9.34
N SER A 35 4.15 -1.72 10.02
CA SER A 35 3.05 -0.85 10.43
C SER A 35 2.73 -1.04 11.91
N PRO A 36 1.96 -0.13 12.54
CA PRO A 36 1.58 -0.26 13.95
C PRO A 36 0.91 -1.61 14.29
N ASN A 37 0.08 -2.13 13.39
CA ASN A 37 -0.65 -3.39 13.59
C ASN A 37 -0.08 -4.56 12.76
N GLY A 38 1.21 -4.51 12.43
CA GLY A 38 1.93 -5.63 11.82
C GLY A 38 2.81 -5.20 10.65
N ARG A 39 2.43 -5.63 9.44
CA ARG A 39 3.17 -5.33 8.21
C ARG A 39 2.25 -5.00 7.06
N TRP A 40 2.80 -4.37 6.04
CA TRP A 40 2.12 -4.07 4.79
C TRP A 40 3.08 -4.11 3.60
N ARG A 41 2.52 -4.14 2.40
CA ARG A 41 3.25 -4.01 1.13
C ARG A 41 2.39 -3.40 0.05
N ILE A 42 3.03 -2.77 -0.94
CA ILE A 42 2.37 -2.42 -2.20
C ILE A 42 2.36 -3.67 -3.09
N THR A 43 1.19 -4.03 -3.59
CA THR A 43 1.04 -5.15 -4.53
C THR A 43 0.95 -4.70 -5.97
N ASN A 44 0.43 -3.48 -6.20
CA ASN A 44 0.31 -2.88 -7.52
C ASN A 44 0.22 -1.35 -7.39
N HIS A 45 0.53 -0.64 -8.47
CA HIS A 45 0.17 0.76 -8.60
C HIS A 45 -0.10 1.10 -10.07
N GLU A 46 -1.00 2.03 -10.30
CA GLU A 46 -1.36 2.51 -11.62
C GLU A 46 -1.41 4.04 -11.64
N LEU A 47 -1.04 4.61 -12.77
CA LEU A 47 -1.09 6.04 -13.03
C LEU A 47 -2.21 6.32 -14.02
N HIS A 48 -3.20 7.09 -13.58
CA HIS A 48 -4.35 7.50 -14.39
C HIS A 48 -4.37 9.03 -14.47
N TYR A 49 -3.85 9.59 -15.55
CA TYR A 49 -3.63 11.04 -15.68
C TYR A 49 -2.76 11.61 -14.54
N ASP A 50 -3.35 12.41 -13.64
CA ASP A 50 -2.73 13.01 -12.46
C ASP A 50 -3.13 12.31 -11.14
N VAL A 51 -3.76 11.13 -11.23
CA VAL A 51 -4.17 10.30 -10.10
C VAL A 51 -3.26 9.08 -9.97
N LEU A 52 -2.73 8.86 -8.78
CA LEU A 52 -2.00 7.64 -8.41
C LEU A 52 -2.94 6.67 -7.69
N VAL A 53 -3.11 5.47 -8.24
CA VAL A 53 -3.81 4.37 -7.58
C VAL A 53 -2.79 3.39 -7.03
N VAL A 54 -2.89 3.06 -5.75
CA VAL A 54 -2.01 2.13 -5.06
C VAL A 54 -2.84 1.02 -4.44
N GLU A 55 -2.48 -0.22 -4.75
CA GLU A 55 -3.04 -1.41 -4.11
C GLU A 55 -2.07 -1.94 -3.08
N THR A 56 -2.58 -2.26 -1.90
CA THR A 56 -1.77 -2.72 -0.77
C THR A 56 -2.40 -3.91 -0.08
N GLU A 57 -1.54 -4.75 0.49
CA GLU A 57 -1.92 -5.78 1.44
C GLU A 57 -1.32 -5.42 2.81
N ALA A 58 -2.10 -5.59 3.86
CA ALA A 58 -1.67 -5.33 5.23
C ALA A 58 -2.13 -6.44 6.18
N THR A 59 -1.41 -6.64 7.28
CA THR A 59 -1.87 -7.52 8.38
C THR A 59 -3.17 -7.01 8.98
N SER A 60 -3.40 -5.69 8.98
CA SER A 60 -4.65 -5.09 9.44
C SER A 60 -5.05 -3.89 8.58
N ILE A 61 -6.31 -3.85 8.14
CA ILE A 61 -6.88 -2.70 7.42
C ILE A 61 -7.03 -1.45 8.30
N THR A 62 -6.88 -1.57 9.62
CA THR A 62 -6.89 -0.42 10.54
C THR A 62 -5.72 0.52 10.29
N ASP A 63 -4.62 0.03 9.72
CA ASP A 63 -3.43 0.83 9.41
C ASP A 63 -3.61 1.71 8.16
N ALA A 64 -4.71 1.58 7.41
CA ALA A 64 -4.85 2.15 6.07
C ALA A 64 -4.52 3.65 5.95
N GLU A 65 -4.96 4.46 6.90
CA GLU A 65 -4.66 5.90 6.90
C GLU A 65 -3.17 6.18 7.12
N GLU A 66 -2.53 5.49 8.05
CA GLU A 66 -1.09 5.63 8.33
C GLU A 66 -0.24 5.16 7.14
N LEU A 67 -0.64 4.06 6.48
CA LEU A 67 0.02 3.61 5.25
C LEU A 67 -0.09 4.66 4.15
N THR A 68 -1.29 5.23 4.00
CA THR A 68 -1.56 6.28 3.00
C THR A 68 -0.75 7.53 3.27
N ARG A 69 -0.64 7.95 4.53
CA ARG A 69 0.20 9.08 4.94
C ARG A 69 1.65 8.88 4.51
N ARG A 70 2.22 7.69 4.74
CA ARG A 70 3.60 7.37 4.31
C ARG A 70 3.76 7.44 2.80
N ILE A 71 2.79 6.93 2.04
CA ILE A 71 2.82 7.01 0.57
C ILE A 71 2.76 8.48 0.11
N VAL A 72 1.89 9.29 0.71
CA VAL A 72 1.75 10.72 0.42
C VAL A 72 3.01 11.51 0.81
N GLU A 73 3.65 11.20 1.93
CA GLU A 73 4.90 11.85 2.35
C GLU A 73 6.04 11.63 1.35
N VAL A 74 6.10 10.45 0.73
CA VAL A 74 7.11 10.10 -0.27
C VAL A 74 6.75 10.64 -1.66
N HIS A 75 5.47 10.58 -2.06
CA HIS A 75 5.04 10.76 -3.46
C HIS A 75 4.05 11.88 -3.71
N GLY A 76 3.43 12.44 -2.66
CA GLY A 76 2.42 13.50 -2.76
C GLY A 76 3.02 14.90 -2.92
N GLY A 77 4.30 15.08 -2.59
CA GLY A 77 5.01 16.35 -2.71
C GLY A 77 5.70 16.55 -4.05
N ALA A 78 5.89 17.81 -4.43
CA ALA A 78 6.71 18.25 -5.57
C ALA A 78 8.23 18.06 -5.30
N SER A 79 8.63 16.87 -4.86
CA SER A 79 10.04 16.51 -4.76
C SER A 79 10.61 16.30 -6.17
N GLU A 80 11.84 16.79 -6.38
CA GLU A 80 12.52 16.95 -7.67
C GLU A 80 12.18 15.85 -8.70
N GLY A 81 11.45 16.23 -9.76
CA GLY A 81 11.25 15.42 -10.95
C GLY A 81 9.88 14.77 -11.12
N PHE A 82 8.99 14.83 -10.12
CA PHE A 82 7.60 14.35 -10.27
C PHE A 82 6.60 15.51 -10.27
N THR A 83 5.70 15.51 -11.26
CA THR A 83 4.46 16.30 -11.20
C THR A 83 3.68 15.81 -9.98
N SER A 84 3.26 16.72 -9.10
CA SER A 84 2.48 16.36 -7.93
C SER A 84 1.15 15.73 -8.36
N PHE A 85 0.79 14.59 -7.78
CA PHE A 85 -0.52 13.99 -8.01
C PHE A 85 -1.61 14.94 -7.51
N SER A 86 -2.71 15.08 -8.26
CA SER A 86 -3.88 15.80 -7.75
C SER A 86 -4.62 14.96 -6.70
N GLU A 87 -4.49 13.63 -6.81
CA GLU A 87 -5.15 12.65 -5.98
C GLU A 87 -4.31 11.37 -5.83
N ILE A 88 -4.29 10.80 -4.63
CA ILE A 88 -3.72 9.48 -4.34
C ILE A 88 -4.82 8.61 -3.74
N LEU A 89 -5.10 7.48 -4.38
CA LEU A 89 -6.06 6.48 -3.94
C LEU A 89 -5.32 5.24 -3.47
N VAL A 90 -5.38 4.95 -2.18
CA VAL A 90 -4.77 3.75 -1.59
C VAL A 90 -5.85 2.78 -1.20
N TYR A 91 -5.85 1.60 -1.83
CA TYR A 91 -6.72 0.49 -1.49
C TYR A 91 -5.96 -0.49 -0.60
N VAL A 92 -6.52 -0.79 0.56
CA VAL A 92 -5.93 -1.66 1.56
C VAL A 92 -6.87 -2.85 1.77
N GLN A 93 -6.33 -4.05 1.56
CA GLN A 93 -6.98 -5.31 1.90
C GLN A 93 -6.13 -6.08 2.92
N GLU A 94 -6.76 -6.98 3.67
CA GLU A 94 -6.02 -7.87 4.55
C GLU A 94 -5.14 -8.85 3.77
N GLU A 95 -4.02 -9.24 4.36
CA GLU A 95 -3.13 -10.25 3.80
C GLU A 95 -3.88 -11.57 3.60
N GLY A 96 -3.91 -12.08 2.36
CA GLY A 96 -4.58 -13.34 2.03
C GLY A 96 -6.11 -13.28 2.07
N ALA A 97 -6.69 -12.07 2.05
CA ALA A 97 -8.12 -11.89 2.12
C ALA A 97 -8.88 -12.61 0.99
N PRO A 98 -10.03 -13.24 1.28
CA PRO A 98 -10.87 -13.89 0.26
C PRO A 98 -11.54 -12.85 -0.64
N ALA A 99 -12.12 -13.30 -1.77
CA ALA A 99 -12.79 -12.44 -2.76
C ALA A 99 -13.94 -11.57 -2.21
N THR A 100 -14.46 -11.89 -1.02
CA THR A 100 -15.58 -11.22 -0.36
C THR A 100 -15.16 -10.41 0.86
N SER A 101 -13.88 -10.07 0.97
CA SER A 101 -13.33 -9.34 2.12
C SER A 101 -13.69 -7.85 2.14
N THR A 102 -13.35 -7.14 3.20
CA THR A 102 -13.45 -5.68 3.22
C THR A 102 -12.19 -5.08 2.60
N ILE A 103 -12.38 -4.18 1.64
CA ILE A 103 -11.33 -3.29 1.14
C ILE A 103 -11.58 -1.90 1.75
N ARG A 104 -10.56 -1.34 2.38
CA ARG A 104 -10.58 0.05 2.83
C ARG A 104 -9.80 0.91 1.85
N ARG A 105 -10.47 1.89 1.24
CA ARG A 105 -9.84 2.91 0.40
C ARG A 105 -9.62 4.18 1.21
N VAL A 106 -8.42 4.71 1.15
CA VAL A 106 -8.12 6.06 1.61
C VAL A 106 -7.78 6.91 0.41
N ARG A 107 -8.50 8.02 0.27
CA ARG A 107 -8.29 9.02 -0.76
C ARG A 107 -7.62 10.24 -0.13
N TRP A 108 -6.49 10.64 -0.68
CA TRP A 108 -5.85 11.92 -0.39
C TRP A 108 -5.97 12.84 -1.60
N THR A 109 -6.25 14.12 -1.38
CA THR A 109 -6.21 15.12 -2.46
C THR A 109 -5.22 16.23 -2.15
N ASN A 110 -4.50 16.69 -3.16
CA ASN A 110 -3.48 17.71 -3.03
C ASN A 110 -4.08 19.09 -2.71
N ARG A 111 -5.30 19.37 -3.22
CA ARG A 111 -5.96 20.66 -3.02
C ARG A 111 -6.29 20.94 -1.55
N SER A 112 -6.81 19.94 -0.83
CA SER A 112 -7.25 20.09 0.56
C SER A 112 -6.26 19.53 1.57
N GLY A 113 -5.36 18.64 1.14
CA GLY A 113 -4.50 17.87 2.04
C GLY A 113 -5.28 16.91 2.95
N THR A 114 -6.57 16.66 2.67
CA THR A 114 -7.45 15.83 3.50
C THR A 114 -7.40 14.37 3.09
N TYR A 115 -7.74 13.49 4.04
CA TYR A 115 -7.89 12.06 3.86
C TYR A 115 -9.36 11.67 4.00
N GLU A 116 -9.91 11.00 2.99
CA GLU A 116 -11.27 10.47 2.98
C GLU A 116 -11.22 8.94 2.99
N VAL A 117 -11.92 8.31 3.93
CA VAL A 117 -11.95 6.85 4.07
C VAL A 117 -13.27 6.29 3.57
N LEU A 118 -13.20 5.24 2.76
CA LEU A 118 -14.35 4.51 2.23
C LEU A 118 -14.10 3.02 2.36
N GLU A 119 -15.16 2.25 2.60
CA GLU A 119 -15.10 0.80 2.72
C GLU A 119 -15.97 0.14 1.64
N PHE A 120 -15.48 -0.97 1.11
CA PHE A 120 -16.12 -1.75 0.05
C PHE A 120 -16.06 -3.23 0.41
N GLU A 121 -17.05 -4.00 -0.04
CA GLU A 121 -16.98 -5.45 -0.04
C GLU A 121 -16.37 -5.95 -1.36
N GLY A 122 -15.40 -6.87 -1.28
CA GLY A 122 -14.72 -7.46 -2.43
C GLY A 122 -13.28 -7.89 -2.15
N ALA A 123 -12.50 -8.07 -3.21
CA ALA A 123 -11.04 -8.18 -3.14
C ALA A 123 -10.40 -7.46 -4.32
N LEU A 124 -9.18 -6.97 -4.13
CA LEU A 124 -8.39 -6.40 -5.21
C LEU A 124 -8.04 -7.53 -6.19
N GLN A 125 -8.31 -7.30 -7.47
CA GLN A 125 -8.01 -8.27 -8.51
C GLN A 125 -6.49 -8.36 -8.69
N ARG A 126 -5.89 -9.48 -8.27
CA ARG A 126 -4.49 -9.78 -8.58
C ARG A 126 -4.38 -10.04 -10.10
N ARG A 127 -3.88 -9.07 -10.85
CA ARG A 127 -3.57 -9.24 -12.28
C ARG A 127 -2.21 -9.91 -12.47
#